data_AF-A0A094HAE0-F1
#
_entry.id   AF-A0A094HAE0-F1
#
_cell.length_a   1.000
_cell.length_b   1.000
_cell.length_c   1.000
_cell.angle_alpha   90.00
_cell.angle_beta   90.00
_cell.angle_gamma   90.00
#
_symmetry.space_group_name_H-M   'P 1'
#
loop_
_entity.id
_entity.type
_entity.pdbx_description
1 polymer ?
#
loop_
_entity_poly.entity_id
_entity_poly.type
_entity_poly.pdbx_seq_one_letter_code
_entity_poly.pdbx_strand_id
1 'polypeptide(L)'
;MAGFPRKMDQAEFFESKICPPSLVLFLDCPQETLQERLFNRAQTCSRLDDGTEIVQKRLKTFVETTMPVVQHYMAQNRVCRIDASHEVSTVYQEMQTALEKGLGSDFQRTQKAV
;
A
#
# COMPACT_ATOMS: atom_id res chain seq x y z
N MET A 1 -4.03 -3.28 -8.22
CA MET A 1 -2.87 -4.16 -7.93
C MET A 1 -2.42 -3.91 -6.50
N ALA A 2 -2.10 -4.95 -5.72
CA ALA A 2 -1.65 -4.80 -4.34
C ALA A 2 -0.13 -5.06 -4.24
N GLY A 3 0.62 -4.12 -3.66
CA GLY A 3 2.05 -4.28 -3.40
C GLY A 3 2.94 -4.33 -4.65
N PHE A 4 2.52 -3.71 -5.75
CA PHE A 4 3.31 -3.51 -6.96
C PHE A 4 3.04 -2.07 -7.46
N PRO A 5 4.03 -1.35 -8.00
CA PRO A 5 5.45 -1.69 -8.10
C PRO A 5 6.24 -1.52 -6.78
N ARG A 6 7.34 -2.26 -6.60
CA ARG A 6 8.22 -2.19 -5.40
C ARG A 6 9.62 -1.62 -5.66
N LYS A 7 9.89 -1.29 -6.92
CA LYS A 7 11.14 -0.71 -7.42
C LYS A 7 10.82 0.23 -8.58
N MET A 8 11.72 1.19 -8.84
CA MET A 8 11.53 2.19 -9.90
C MET A 8 11.53 1.58 -11.31
N ASP A 9 12.39 0.60 -11.58
CA ASP A 9 12.42 -0.13 -12.86
C ASP A 9 11.07 -0.80 -13.18
N GLN A 10 10.42 -1.37 -12.16
CA GLN A 10 9.08 -1.94 -12.29
C GLN A 10 8.01 -0.88 -12.57
N ALA A 11 8.13 0.30 -11.94
CA ALA A 11 7.21 1.41 -12.16
C ALA A 11 7.34 1.91 -13.60
N GLU A 12 8.55 2.26 -14.03
CA GLU A 12 8.83 2.74 -15.39
C GLU A 12 8.40 1.72 -16.46
N PHE A 13 8.69 0.43 -16.23
CA PHE A 13 8.27 -0.62 -17.14
C PHE A 13 6.74 -0.73 -17.23
N PHE A 14 6.04 -0.71 -16.08
CA PHE A 14 4.58 -0.77 -16.05
C PHE A 14 3.95 0.41 -16.79
N GLU A 15 4.44 1.62 -16.54
CA GLU A 15 3.92 2.83 -17.19
C GLU A 15 4.14 2.81 -18.71
N SER A 16 5.32 2.37 -19.16
CA SER A 16 5.66 2.32 -20.59
C SER A 16 4.93 1.23 -21.37
N LYS A 17 4.53 0.13 -20.72
CA LYS A 17 3.90 -1.03 -21.37
C LYS A 17 2.40 -1.11 -21.18
N ILE A 18 1.87 -0.55 -20.10
CA ILE A 18 0.48 -0.68 -19.71
C ILE A 18 -0.14 0.72 -19.64
N CYS A 19 0.05 1.43 -18.52
CA CYS A 19 -0.36 2.82 -18.35
C CYS A 19 0.13 3.35 -16.99
N PRO A 20 0.19 4.68 -16.80
CA PRO A 20 0.39 5.27 -15.48
C PRO A 20 -0.81 5.00 -14.55
N PRO A 21 -0.58 4.78 -13.25
CA PRO A 21 -1.67 4.57 -12.29
C PRO A 21 -2.50 5.85 -12.10
N SER A 22 -3.82 5.72 -12.06
CA SER A 22 -4.72 6.86 -11.75
C SER A 22 -4.63 7.29 -10.29
N LEU A 23 -4.42 6.34 -9.37
CA LEU A 23 -4.36 6.57 -7.93
C LEU A 23 -3.46 5.51 -7.28
N VAL A 24 -2.66 5.93 -6.32
CA VAL A 24 -1.84 5.07 -5.45
C VAL A 24 -2.31 5.25 -4.02
N LEU A 25 -2.83 4.20 -3.41
CA LEU A 25 -3.15 4.18 -1.98
C LEU A 25 -1.90 3.78 -1.20
N PHE A 26 -1.40 4.69 -0.38
CA PHE A 26 -0.26 4.43 0.50
C PHE A 26 -0.74 4.27 1.94
N LEU A 27 -0.78 3.02 2.39
CA LEU A 27 -1.09 2.65 3.77
C LEU A 27 0.14 2.85 4.63
N ASP A 28 0.19 3.98 5.33
CA ASP A 28 1.31 4.36 6.17
C ASP A 28 1.06 3.90 7.60
N CYS A 29 2.06 3.24 8.20
CA CYS A 29 1.90 2.65 9.52
C CYS A 29 3.25 2.71 10.26
N PRO A 30 3.26 3.14 11.54
CA PRO A 30 4.47 3.11 12.35
C PRO A 30 5.07 1.70 12.40
N GLN A 31 6.40 1.66 12.41
CA GLN A 31 7.14 0.40 12.41
C GLN A 31 6.79 -0.48 13.62
N GLU A 32 6.60 0.12 14.78
CA GLU A 32 6.25 -0.55 16.03
C GLU A 32 4.91 -1.29 15.88
N THR A 33 3.90 -0.59 15.36
CA THR A 33 2.56 -1.18 15.10
C THR A 33 2.64 -2.30 14.07
N LEU A 34 3.46 -2.16 13.02
CA LEU A 34 3.67 -3.23 12.04
C LEU A 34 4.33 -4.46 12.68
N GLN A 35 5.33 -4.26 13.53
CA GLN A 35 6.02 -5.34 14.23
C GLN A 35 5.08 -6.10 15.17
N GLU A 36 4.29 -5.39 15.98
CA GLU A 36 3.28 -6.00 16.86
C GLU A 36 2.25 -6.82 16.08
N ARG A 37 1.72 -6.28 14.98
CA ARG A 37 0.76 -6.99 14.12
C ARG A 37 1.36 -8.23 13.48
N LEU A 38 2.62 -8.16 13.03
CA LEU A 38 3.33 -9.30 12.44
C LEU A 38 3.65 -10.37 13.49
N PHE A 39 4.02 -9.97 14.70
CA PHE A 39 4.25 -10.88 15.82
C PHE A 39 2.97 -11.63 16.21
N ASN A 40 1.85 -10.92 16.34
CA ASN A 40 0.55 -11.54 16.63
C ASN A 40 0.09 -12.48 15.50
N ARG A 41 0.42 -12.15 14.24
CA ARG A 41 0.17 -13.03 13.10
C ARG A 41 1.03 -14.28 13.13
N ALA A 42 2.31 -14.17 13.50
CA ALA A 42 3.22 -15.32 13.60
C ALA A 42 2.73 -16.36 14.62
N GLN A 43 2.08 -15.91 15.71
CA GLN A 43 1.51 -16.80 16.72
C GLN A 43 0.30 -17.60 16.21
N THR A 44 -0.42 -17.06 15.23
CA THR A 44 -1.68 -17.63 14.71
C THR A 44 -1.53 -18.25 13.32
N CYS A 45 -0.36 -18.12 12.68
CA CYS A 45 -0.13 -18.54 11.30
C CYS A 45 1.28 -19.09 11.09
N SER A 46 1.41 -20.22 10.39
CA SER A 46 2.68 -20.89 10.07
C SER A 46 3.48 -20.24 8.93
N ARG A 47 3.38 -18.91 8.76
CA ARG A 47 4.11 -18.21 7.71
C ARG A 47 5.58 -18.05 8.11
N LEU A 48 6.45 -18.67 7.33
CA LEU A 48 7.91 -18.59 7.48
C LEU A 48 8.44 -17.15 7.45
N ASP A 49 7.73 -16.23 6.79
CA ASP A 49 8.13 -14.83 6.61
C ASP A 49 7.89 -13.91 7.84
N ASP A 50 7.29 -14.42 8.92
CA ASP A 50 6.96 -13.63 10.11
C ASP A 50 8.01 -13.75 11.24
N GLY A 51 9.17 -14.36 10.97
CA GLY A 51 10.32 -14.33 11.87
C GLY A 51 10.92 -12.92 11.99
N THR A 52 11.31 -12.50 13.21
CA THR A 52 11.75 -11.14 13.54
C THR A 52 12.82 -10.59 12.57
N GLU A 53 13.79 -11.42 12.17
CA GLU A 53 14.85 -11.03 11.24
C GLU A 53 14.32 -10.77 9.81
N ILE A 54 13.37 -11.60 9.35
CA ILE A 54 12.76 -11.47 8.03
C ILE A 54 11.90 -10.21 7.98
N VAL A 55 11.16 -9.91 9.04
CA VAL A 55 10.37 -8.68 9.17
C VAL A 55 11.26 -7.44 9.06
N GLN A 56 12.37 -7.40 9.79
CA GLN A 56 13.31 -6.28 9.72
C GLN A 56 13.89 -6.13 8.30
N LYS A 57 14.29 -7.23 7.66
CA LYS A 57 14.78 -7.20 6.28
C LYS A 57 13.73 -6.68 5.29
N ARG A 58 12.46 -7.03 5.48
CA ARG A 58 11.35 -6.55 4.65
C ARG A 58 11.10 -5.06 4.85
N LEU A 59 11.12 -4.57 6.09
CA LEU A 59 10.99 -3.13 6.38
C LEU A 59 12.15 -2.34 5.78
N LYS A 60 13.38 -2.82 5.94
CA LYS A 60 14.56 -2.21 5.31
C LYS A 60 14.42 -2.16 3.78
N THR A 61 14.04 -3.28 3.16
CA THR A 61 13.82 -3.34 1.70
C THR A 61 12.71 -2.36 1.27
N PHE A 62 11.64 -2.25 2.05
CA PHE A 62 10.56 -1.30 1.77
C PHE A 62 11.08 0.14 1.74
N VAL A 63 11.84 0.56 2.76
CA VAL A 63 12.43 1.90 2.84
C VAL A 63 13.43 2.14 1.70
N GLU A 64 14.28 1.17 1.39
CA GLU A 64 15.35 1.33 0.40
C GLU A 64 14.85 1.29 -1.05
N THR A 65 13.83 0.47 -1.35
CA THR A 65 13.43 0.23 -2.75
C THR A 65 12.01 0.67 -3.07
N THR A 66 11.08 0.55 -2.12
CA THR A 66 9.65 0.83 -2.35
C THR A 66 9.30 2.27 -2.03
N MET A 67 9.88 2.89 -1.00
CA MET A 67 9.65 4.31 -0.70
C MET A 67 10.04 5.27 -1.82
N PRO A 68 11.13 5.07 -2.58
CA PRO A 68 11.40 5.88 -3.77
C PRO A 68 10.26 5.86 -4.80
N VAL A 69 9.58 4.73 -4.96
CA VAL A 69 8.39 4.61 -5.83
C VAL A 69 7.23 5.43 -5.28
N VAL A 70 6.99 5.35 -3.97
CA VAL A 70 5.94 6.17 -3.32
C VAL A 70 6.24 7.65 -3.47
N GLN A 71 7.49 8.07 -3.25
CA GLN A 71 7.93 9.46 -3.41
C GLN A 71 7.78 9.94 -4.86
N HIS A 72 8.12 9.09 -5.84
CA HIS A 72 7.93 9.38 -7.25
C HIS A 72 6.46 9.71 -7.58
N TYR A 73 5.51 8.87 -7.15
CA TYR A 73 4.09 9.13 -7.37
C TYR A 73 3.53 10.27 -6.50
N MET A 74 4.12 10.51 -5.33
CA MET A 74 3.74 11.62 -4.45
C MET A 74 4.09 12.96 -5.09
N ALA A 75 5.26 13.07 -5.73
CA ALA A 75 5.66 14.25 -6.50
C ALA A 75 4.72 14.54 -7.69
N GLN A 76 3.98 13.53 -8.16
CA GLN A 76 3.00 13.65 -9.23
C GLN A 76 1.56 13.90 -8.72
N ASN A 77 1.36 14.08 -7.41
CA ASN A 77 0.03 14.18 -6.78
C ASN A 77 -0.89 12.97 -7.04
N ARG A 78 -0.31 11.77 -7.21
CA ARG A 78 -1.06 10.52 -7.44
C ARG A 78 -1.23 9.66 -6.19
N VAL A 79 -0.64 10.07 -5.06
CA VAL A 79 -0.66 9.28 -3.81
C VAL A 79 -1.71 9.83 -2.86
N CYS A 80 -2.59 8.96 -2.39
CA CYS A 80 -3.40 9.19 -1.20
C CYS A 80 -2.80 8.41 -0.03
N ARG A 81 -2.29 9.14 0.97
CA ARG A 81 -1.75 8.55 2.21
C ARG A 81 -2.89 8.33 3.20
N ILE A 82 -2.92 7.14 3.78
CA ILE A 82 -3.93 6.67 4.72
C ILE A 82 -3.19 6.18 5.95
N ASP A 83 -3.62 6.62 7.14
CA ASP A 83 -3.03 6.16 8.40
C ASP A 83 -3.57 4.77 8.72
N ALA A 84 -2.75 3.77 8.48
CA ALA A 84 -3.06 2.37 8.72
C ALA A 84 -2.78 1.93 10.17
N SER A 85 -2.42 2.84 11.10
CA SER A 85 -2.27 2.52 12.53
C SER A 85 -3.62 2.32 13.24
N HIS A 86 -4.70 2.89 12.70
CA HIS A 86 -6.06 2.77 13.23
C HIS A 86 -6.66 1.35 13.10
N GLU A 87 -7.86 1.17 13.66
CA GLU A 87 -8.67 -0.03 13.50
C GLU A 87 -9.07 -0.26 12.03
N VAL A 88 -9.29 -1.53 11.68
CA VAL A 88 -9.60 -1.97 10.31
C VAL A 88 -10.81 -1.23 9.73
N SER A 89 -11.86 -1.01 10.53
CA SER A 89 -13.08 -0.30 10.12
C SER A 89 -12.79 1.15 9.72
N THR A 90 -11.99 1.85 10.52
CA THR A 90 -11.56 3.23 10.27
C THR A 90 -10.70 3.32 9.00
N VAL A 91 -9.67 2.47 8.89
CA VAL A 91 -8.79 2.43 7.71
C VAL A 91 -9.61 2.12 6.45
N TYR A 92 -10.58 1.22 6.54
CA TYR A 92 -11.46 0.88 5.41
C TYR A 92 -12.31 2.07 4.96
N GLN A 93 -12.90 2.82 5.90
CA GLN A 93 -13.67 4.04 5.60
C GLN A 93 -12.79 5.13 4.94
N GLU A 94 -11.56 5.31 5.43
CA GLU A 94 -10.59 6.23 4.83
C GLU A 94 -10.21 5.80 3.40
N MET A 95 -10.02 4.50 3.16
CA MET A 95 -9.77 3.95 1.83
C MET A 95 -10.94 4.18 0.88
N GLN A 96 -12.18 3.96 1.33
CA GLN A 96 -13.38 4.24 0.52
C GLN A 96 -13.45 5.72 0.14
N THR A 97 -13.25 6.60 1.11
CA THR A 97 -13.23 8.05 0.90
C THR A 97 -12.13 8.46 -0.08
N ALA A 98 -10.93 7.86 0.01
CA ALA A 98 -9.82 8.11 -0.89
C ALA A 98 -10.13 7.66 -2.32
N LEU A 99 -10.76 6.50 -2.49
CA LEU A 99 -11.17 5.98 -3.79
C LEU A 99 -12.24 6.86 -4.46
N GLU A 100 -13.25 7.28 -3.70
CA GLU A 100 -14.30 8.17 -4.20
C GLU A 100 -13.73 9.53 -4.65
N LYS A 101 -12.81 10.11 -3.87
CA LYS A 101 -12.17 11.38 -4.22
C LYS A 101 -11.20 11.24 -5.40
N GLY A 102 -10.43 10.16 -5.45
CA GLY A 102 -9.38 9.95 -6.45
C GLY A 102 -9.87 9.45 -7.80
N LEU A 103 -10.99 8.71 -7.83
CA LEU A 103 -11.57 8.14 -9.06
C LEU A 103 -12.90 8.80 -9.47
N GLY A 104 -13.52 9.60 -8.60
CA GLY A 104 -14.76 10.31 -8.91
C GLY A 104 -15.93 9.39 -9.30
N SER A 105 -16.74 9.83 -10.25
CA SER A 105 -17.95 9.15 -10.74
C SER A 105 -17.70 7.78 -11.38
N ASP A 106 -16.46 7.45 -11.75
CA ASP A 106 -16.11 6.13 -12.28
C ASP A 106 -16.19 5.03 -11.20
N PHE A 107 -16.00 5.38 -9.92
CA PHE A 107 -16.12 4.43 -8.81
C PHE A 107 -17.57 4.00 -8.53
N GLN A 108 -18.54 4.91 -8.70
CA GLN A 108 -19.96 4.61 -8.51
C GLN A 108 -20.50 3.63 -9.55
N ARG A 109 -19.87 3.54 -10.73
CA ARG A 109 -20.27 2.61 -11.80
C ARG A 109 -19.95 1.15 -11.45
N THR A 110 -18.89 0.91 -10.67
CA THR A 110 -18.48 -0.42 -10.21
C THR A 110 -19.31 -0.98 -9.06
N GLN A 111 -19.97 -0.16 -8.24
CA GLN A 111 -20.85 -0.65 -7.16
C GLN A 111 -22.23 -1.12 -7.63
N LYS A 112 -22.69 -0.75 -8.85
CA LYS A 112 -23.98 -1.19 -9.40
C LYS A 112 -23.94 -2.54 -10.15
N ALA A 113 -22.77 -3.18 -10.23
CA ALA A 113 -22.55 -4.39 -11.04
C ALA A 113 -22.27 -5.66 -10.22
N VAL A 114 -22.55 -5.65 -8.90
CA VAL A 114 -22.46 -6.83 -8.02
C VAL A 114 -23.77 -7.02 -7.27
#